data_AF-A0A512BWB9-F1
#
_entry.id   AF-A0A512BWB9-F1
#
_cell.length_a   1.000
_cell.length_b   1.000
_cell.length_c   1.000
_cell.angle_alpha   90.00
_cell.angle_beta   90.00
_cell.angle_gamma   90.00
#
_symmetry.space_group_name_H-M   'P 1'
#
loop_
_entity.id
_entity.type
_entity.pdbx_description
1 polymer ?
#
loop_
_entity_poly.entity_id
_entity_poly.type
_entity_poly.pdbx_seq_one_letter_code
_entity_poly.pdbx_strand_id
1 'polypeptide(L)' 'MGAARICRCGPFGTSGLDIVPETLPETAAWYKPWAYGRWRGVNAPPITCEAVEPDGG' A
#
# COMPACT_ATOMS: atom_id res chain seq x y z
N MET A 1 -7.12 2.86 -5.51
CA MET A 1 -8.33 3.56 -5.03
C MET A 1 -8.15 3.91 -3.54
N GLY A 2 -8.24 5.18 -3.15
CA GLY A 2 -7.99 5.62 -1.76
C GLY A 2 -9.07 5.21 -0.75
N ALA A 3 -10.31 4.96 -1.20
CA ALA A 3 -11.42 4.58 -0.31
C ALA A 3 -11.16 3.27 0.46
N ALA A 4 -10.45 2.31 -0.15
CA ALA A 4 -10.05 1.07 0.52
C ALA A 4 -9.17 1.35 1.75
N ARG A 5 -8.31 2.38 1.70
CA ARG A 5 -7.49 2.79 2.84
C ARG A 5 -8.32 3.38 3.97
N ILE A 6 -9.37 4.14 3.67
CA ILE A 6 -10.27 4.69 4.69
C ILE A 6 -10.98 3.55 5.40
N CYS A 7 -11.48 2.56 4.66
CA CYS A 7 -12.12 1.37 5.24
C CYS A 7 -11.14 0.51 6.07
N ARG A 8 -9.86 0.46 5.69
CA ARG A 8 -8.85 -0.37 6.36
C ARG A 8 -8.23 0.32 7.59
N CYS A 9 -7.84 1.58 7.44
CA CYS A 9 -7.01 2.29 8.41
C CYS A 9 -7.82 3.31 9.24
N GLY A 10 -9.05 3.64 8.82
CA GLY A 10 -9.86 4.71 9.40
C GLY A 10 -9.41 6.11 8.92
N PRO A 11 -10.20 7.16 9.22
CA PRO A 11 -9.90 8.53 8.81
C PRO A 11 -8.60 9.10 9.41
N PHE A 12 -8.09 8.49 10.48
CA PHE A 12 -6.82 8.85 11.14
C PHE A 12 -5.76 7.74 11.03
N GLY A 13 -5.94 6.83 10.08
CA GLY A 13 -5.07 5.68 9.88
C GLY A 13 -3.64 6.06 9.51
N THR A 14 -2.69 5.20 9.88
CA THR A 14 -1.26 5.38 9.57
C THR A 14 -1.05 5.65 8.07
N SER A 15 -0.16 6.60 7.77
CA SER A 15 0.26 6.96 6.40
C SER A 15 1.06 5.83 5.74
N GLY A 16 0.45 4.66 5.57
CA GLY A 16 1.05 3.54 4.86
C GLY A 16 1.07 3.83 3.35
N LEU A 17 2.16 3.48 2.68
CA LEU A 17 2.21 3.45 1.22
C LEU A 17 1.31 2.29 0.73
N ASP A 18 0.37 2.60 -0.15
CA ASP A 18 -0.48 1.63 -0.88
C ASP A 18 -0.27 1.96 -2.35
N ILE A 19 0.61 1.20 -2.98
CA ILE A 19 0.96 1.39 -4.38
C ILE A 19 -0.18 0.79 -5.21
N VAL A 20 -0.58 1.47 -6.27
CA VAL A 20 -1.65 1.00 -7.16
C VAL A 20 -1.25 -0.37 -7.73
N PRO A 21 -2.09 -1.41 -7.61
CA PRO A 21 -1.79 -2.71 -8.18
C PRO A 21 -1.72 -2.61 -9.71
N GLU A 22 -0.74 -3.28 -10.32
CA GLU A 22 -0.52 -3.30 -11.77
C GLU A 22 -1.68 -3.95 -12.53
N THR A 23 -2.38 -4.88 -11.87
CA THR A 23 -3.55 -5.58 -12.41
C THR A 23 -4.73 -5.46 -11.44
N LEU A 24 -5.95 -5.26 -11.97
CA LEU A 24 -7.15 -5.30 -11.14
C LEU A 24 -7.42 -6.74 -10.65
N PRO A 25 -7.73 -6.94 -9.35
CA PRO A 25 -8.14 -8.26 -8.87
C PRO A 25 -9.49 -8.66 -9.49
N GLU A 26 -9.70 -9.95 -9.74
CA GLU A 26 -10.90 -10.48 -10.41
C GLU A 26 -12.22 -10.14 -9.67
N THR A 27 -12.14 -9.86 -8.37
CA THR A 27 -13.27 -9.48 -7.52
C THR A 27 -13.48 -7.96 -7.42
N ALA A 28 -12.68 -7.17 -8.12
CA ALA A 28 -12.79 -5.71 -8.15
C ALA A 28 -14.10 -5.28 -8.83
N ALA A 29 -14.90 -4.49 -8.13
CA ALA A 29 -16.07 -3.85 -8.68
C ALA A 29 -16.15 -2.42 -8.14
N TRP A 30 -16.62 -1.47 -8.96
CA TRP A 30 -16.64 -0.04 -8.63
C TRP A 30 -17.33 0.27 -7.28
N TYR A 31 -18.35 -0.51 -6.92
CA TYR A 31 -19.12 -0.37 -5.68
C TYR A 31 -18.53 -1.14 -4.49
N LYS A 32 -17.42 -1.87 -4.67
CA LYS A 32 -16.74 -2.67 -3.64
C LYS A 32 -15.35 -2.11 -3.35
N PRO A 33 -15.21 -0.92 -2.74
CA PRO A 33 -13.91 -0.33 -2.42
C PRO A 33 -13.02 -1.27 -1.57
N TRP A 34 -13.61 -2.10 -0.71
CA TRP A 34 -12.88 -3.08 0.11
C TRP A 34 -12.20 -4.20 -0.68
N ALA A 35 -12.65 -4.48 -1.91
CA ALA A 35 -12.04 -5.49 -2.78
C ALA A 35 -10.72 -5.01 -3.41
N TYR A 36 -10.48 -3.70 -3.44
CA TYR A 36 -9.23 -3.12 -3.94
C TYR A 36 -8.14 -3.05 -2.86
N GLY A 37 -8.51 -3.17 -1.59
CA GLY A 37 -7.56 -3.08 -0.48
C GLY A 37 -6.97 -4.45 -0.14
N ARG A 38 -5.64 -4.54 -0.03
CA ARG A 38 -5.01 -5.67 0.68
C ARG A 38 -5.21 -5.44 2.17
N TRP A 39 -5.86 -6.35 2.89
CA TRP A 39 -6.14 -6.19 4.33
C TRP A 39 -4.96 -6.63 5.21
N ARG A 40 -4.11 -7.51 4.68
CA ARG A 40 -2.84 -7.97 5.27
C ARG A 40 -1.69 -7.54 4.36
N GLY A 41 -0.80 -6.68 4.88
CA GLY A 41 0.33 -6.11 4.14
C GLY A 41 -0.02 -4.89 3.28
N VAL A 42 0.98 -4.23 2.74
CA VAL A 42 0.87 -3.14 1.75
C VAL A 42 1.36 -3.65 0.40
N ASN A 43 0.87 -3.08 -0.69
CA ASN A 43 1.53 -3.28 -1.98
C ASN A 43 2.80 -2.41 -1.98
N ALA A 44 3.91 -2.91 -1.44
CA ALA A 44 5.19 -2.23 -1.43
C ALA A 44 6.27 -3.15 -2.01
N PRO A 45 7.25 -2.61 -2.76
CA PRO A 45 8.43 -3.39 -3.10
C PRO A 45 9.14 -3.84 -1.82
N PRO A 46 9.97 -4.91 -1.89
CA PRO A 46 10.79 -5.32 -0.76
C PRO A 46 11.61 -4.13 -0.27
N ILE A 47 11.60 -3.91 1.06
CA ILE A 47 12.43 -2.87 1.67
C ILE A 47 13.89 -3.22 1.38
N THR A 48 14.52 -2.41 0.54
CA THR A 48 15.91 -2.57 0.13
C THR A 48 16.67 -1.39 0.71
N CYS A 49 17.62 -1.66 1.62
CA CYS A 49 18.53 -0.64 2.10
C CYS A 49 19.66 -0.50 1.09
N GLU A 50 19.89 0.72 0.58
CA GLU A 50 21.14 1.03 -0.10
C GLU A 50 22.27 1.15 0.94
N ALA A 51 23.43 0.55 0.64
CA ALA A 51 24.60 0.70 1.48
C ALA A 51 25.14 2.13 1.30
N VAL A 52 25.15 2.90 2.38
CA VAL A 52 25.83 4.20 2.41
C VAL A 52 27.30 3.96 2.75
N GLU A 53 28.22 4.44 1.92
CA GLU A 53 29.64 4.41 2.25
C GLU A 53 29.87 5.30 3.49
N PRO A 54 30.68 4.85 4.46
CA PRO A 54 30.95 5.66 5.64
C PRO A 54 31.68 6.95 5.22
N ASP A 55 31.20 8.09 5.71
CA ASP A 55 31.88 9.38 5.54
C ASP A 55 33.28 9.25 6.17
N GLY A 56 34.31 9.32 5.33
CA GLY A 56 35.71 9.17 5.72
C GLY A 56 36.10 10.30 6.65
N GLY A 57 36.26 9.98 7.94
CA GLY A 57 36.62 10.92 9.00
C GLY A 57 38.00 11.54 8.89
#